data_AF-A0A0T5VHQ6-F1
#
_entry.id   AF-A0A0T5VHQ6-F1
#
_cell.length_a   1.000
_cell.length_b   1.000
_cell.length_c   1.000
_cell.angle_alpha   90.00
_cell.angle_beta   90.00
_cell.angle_gamma   90.00
#
_symmetry.space_group_name_H-M   'P 1'
#
loop_
_entity.id
_entity.type
_entity.pdbx_description
1 polymer ?
#
loop_
_entity_poly.entity_id
_entity_poly.type
_entity_poly.pdbx_seq_one_letter_code
_entity_poly.pdbx_strand_id
1 'polypeptide(L)'
;MEVKKKSLWVGIALSLIAVGVIFPIEKTDFLDDLVYTFSTLLIGLLIIIYAISGANFLKVIGFLLGSILISMLFWFLFERGGWGASIAVIWGGIPSGLISGILFLIGNYYLKLGEKKEYKYLKQLLLYFFILLIVSVLFRYGGDWYYDVFQS
;
A
#
# COMPACT_ATOMS: atom_id res chain seq x y z
N MET A 1 -6.41 -14.03 22.48
CA MET A 1 -5.16 -13.31 22.14
C MET A 1 -4.20 -14.20 21.35
N GLU A 2 -4.10 -15.49 21.70
CA GLU A 2 -3.23 -16.44 21.00
C GLU A 2 -3.55 -16.65 19.52
N VAL A 3 -4.83 -16.73 19.14
CA VAL A 3 -5.24 -16.93 17.74
C VAL A 3 -4.73 -15.80 16.85
N LYS A 4 -4.87 -14.54 17.26
CA LYS A 4 -4.36 -13.37 16.50
C LYS A 4 -2.84 -13.40 16.35
N LYS A 5 -2.12 -13.76 17.42
CA LYS A 5 -0.66 -13.88 17.41
C LYS A 5 -0.20 -15.00 16.46
N LYS A 6 -0.88 -16.15 16.48
CA LYS A 6 -0.63 -17.27 15.55
C LYS A 6 -0.90 -16.84 14.10
N SER A 7 -2.05 -16.22 13.84
CA SER A 7 -2.40 -15.73 12.49
C SER A 7 -1.36 -14.73 11.96
N LEU A 8 -0.86 -13.81 12.80
CA LEU A 8 0.18 -12.86 12.38
C LEU A 8 1.45 -13.58 11.90
N TRP A 9 1.93 -14.55 12.68
CA TRP A 9 3.11 -15.33 12.30
C TRP A 9 2.90 -16.16 11.04
N VAL A 10 1.72 -16.76 10.87
CA VAL A 10 1.36 -17.48 9.64
C VAL A 10 1.40 -16.56 8.43
N GLY A 11 0.83 -15.35 8.55
CA GLY A 11 0.85 -14.37 7.47
C GLY A 11 2.27 -13.92 7.10
N ILE A 12 3.11 -13.61 8.09
CA ILE A 12 4.52 -13.25 7.87
C ILE A 12 5.27 -14.39 7.20
N ALA A 13 5.11 -15.63 7.69
CA ALA A 13 5.78 -16.80 7.12
C ALA A 13 5.37 -17.02 5.66
N LEU A 14 4.07 -16.91 5.33
CA LEU A 14 3.58 -17.03 3.96
C LEU A 14 4.17 -15.96 3.05
N SER A 15 4.24 -14.70 3.49
CA SER A 15 4.86 -13.62 2.71
C SER A 15 6.35 -13.87 2.47
N LEU A 16 7.08 -14.37 3.49
CA LEU A 16 8.49 -14.72 3.34
C LEU A 16 8.71 -15.91 2.41
N ILE A 17 7.87 -16.94 2.48
CA ILE A 17 7.93 -18.09 1.57
C ILE A 17 7.64 -17.66 0.13
N ALA A 18 6.66 -16.77 -0.06
CA ALA A 18 6.34 -16.25 -1.38
C ALA A 18 7.54 -15.55 -2.03
N VAL A 19 8.22 -14.65 -1.30
CA VAL A 19 9.37 -13.89 -1.81
C VAL A 19 10.66 -14.72 -1.86
N GLY A 20 10.93 -15.52 -0.83
CA GLY A 20 12.20 -16.22 -0.67
C GLY A 20 12.27 -17.59 -1.35
N VAL A 21 11.13 -18.21 -1.64
CA VAL A 21 11.07 -19.58 -2.17
C VAL A 21 10.27 -19.63 -3.47
N ILE A 22 9.02 -19.17 -3.47
CA ILE A 22 8.14 -19.31 -4.64
C ILE A 22 8.62 -18.42 -5.79
N PHE A 23 8.89 -17.15 -5.54
CA PHE A 23 9.38 -16.18 -6.53
C PHE A 23 10.63 -16.67 -7.30
N PRO A 24 11.72 -17.14 -6.64
CA PRO A 24 12.87 -17.65 -7.37
C PRO A 24 12.62 -18.98 -8.10
N ILE A 25 11.61 -19.76 -7.71
CA ILE A 25 11.21 -20.98 -8.42
C ILE A 25 10.41 -20.64 -9.68
N GLU A 26 9.48 -19.69 -9.59
CA GLU A 26 8.70 -19.16 -10.71
C GLU A 26 9.50 -18.20 -11.60
N LYS A 27 10.84 -18.24 -11.57
CA LYS A 27 11.70 -17.29 -12.29
C LYS A 27 11.41 -17.30 -13.79
N THR A 28 10.63 -16.33 -14.23
CA THR A 28 10.20 -16.10 -15.61
C THR A 28 10.52 -14.67 -16.04
N ASP A 29 10.54 -14.45 -17.35
CA ASP A 29 10.75 -13.11 -17.92
C ASP A 29 9.49 -12.23 -17.88
N PHE A 30 8.32 -12.82 -17.56
CA PHE A 30 7.03 -12.14 -17.59
C PHE A 30 6.33 -12.18 -16.22
N LEU A 31 5.74 -11.05 -15.83
CA LEU A 31 5.02 -10.90 -14.56
C LEU A 31 3.77 -11.78 -14.46
N ASP A 32 3.15 -12.10 -15.60
CA ASP A 32 1.92 -12.91 -15.65
C ASP A 32 2.15 -14.37 -15.23
N ASP A 33 3.39 -14.82 -15.25
CA ASP A 33 3.75 -16.19 -14.84
C ASP A 33 3.98 -16.30 -13.31
N LEU A 34 4.05 -15.18 -12.58
CA LEU A 34 4.27 -15.13 -11.12
C LEU A 34 2.97 -15.32 -10.31
N VAL A 35 2.04 -16.12 -10.83
CA VAL A 35 0.70 -16.28 -10.26
C VAL A 35 0.76 -16.81 -8.83
N TYR A 36 1.62 -17.79 -8.53
CA TYR A 36 1.71 -18.36 -7.19
C TYR A 36 2.37 -17.40 -6.21
N THR A 37 3.39 -16.65 -6.64
CA THR A 37 4.03 -15.61 -5.84
C THR A 37 3.03 -14.54 -5.42
N PHE A 38 2.31 -13.95 -6.38
CA PHE A 38 1.35 -12.89 -6.09
C PHE A 38 0.15 -13.39 -5.28
N SER A 39 -0.36 -14.59 -5.57
CA SER A 39 -1.47 -15.18 -4.82
C SER A 39 -1.07 -15.46 -3.36
N THR A 40 0.12 -16.03 -3.14
CA THR A 40 0.62 -16.34 -1.79
C THR A 40 0.91 -15.07 -0.99
N LEU A 41 1.48 -14.05 -1.65
CA LEU A 41 1.67 -12.72 -1.05
C LEU A 41 0.34 -12.09 -0.65
N LEU A 42 -0.66 -12.12 -1.54
CA LEU A 42 -1.99 -11.57 -1.27
C LEU A 42 -2.63 -12.24 -0.05
N ILE A 43 -2.62 -13.58 -0.01
CA ILE A 43 -3.16 -14.34 1.12
C ILE A 43 -2.39 -14.01 2.41
N GLY A 44 -1.06 -13.98 2.38
CA GLY A 44 -0.22 -13.63 3.53
C GLY A 44 -0.54 -12.23 4.08
N LEU A 45 -0.64 -11.24 3.20
CA LEU A 45 -0.98 -9.86 3.56
C LEU A 45 -2.40 -9.73 4.13
N LEU A 46 -3.40 -10.42 3.55
CA LEU A 46 -4.76 -10.42 4.08
C LEU A 46 -4.81 -11.01 5.50
N ILE A 47 -4.06 -12.09 5.76
CA ILE A 47 -3.94 -12.69 7.09
C ILE A 47 -3.27 -11.72 8.07
N ILE A 48 -2.21 -11.02 7.66
CA ILE A 48 -1.54 -9.99 8.49
C ILE A 48 -2.54 -8.88 8.85
N ILE A 49 -3.25 -8.33 7.86
CA ILE A 49 -4.23 -7.26 8.06
C ILE A 49 -5.35 -7.74 9.00
N TYR A 50 -5.83 -8.97 8.83
CA TYR A 50 -6.82 -9.58 9.72
C TYR A 50 -6.30 -9.71 11.16
N ALA A 51 -5.08 -10.22 11.33
CA ALA A 51 -4.47 -10.41 12.63
C ALA A 51 -4.32 -9.09 13.41
N ILE A 52 -3.93 -8.01 12.72
CA ILE A 52 -3.77 -6.67 13.30
C ILE A 52 -5.13 -6.02 13.58
N SER A 53 -6.03 -6.05 12.59
CA SER A 53 -7.28 -5.26 12.62
C SER A 53 -8.42 -5.93 13.38
N GLY A 54 -8.40 -7.26 13.51
CA GLY A 54 -9.46 -8.04 14.16
C GLY A 54 -10.85 -7.72 13.62
N ALA A 55 -11.77 -7.30 14.49
CA ALA A 55 -13.16 -7.01 14.12
C ALA A 55 -13.31 -5.83 13.12
N ASN A 56 -12.28 -4.98 12.99
CA ASN A 56 -12.29 -3.86 12.05
C ASN A 56 -11.70 -4.22 10.68
N PHE A 57 -11.43 -5.50 10.39
CA PHE A 57 -10.81 -5.95 9.13
C PHE A 57 -11.47 -5.36 7.88
N LEU A 58 -12.79 -5.48 7.73
CA LEU A 58 -13.51 -4.96 6.56
C LEU A 58 -13.41 -3.42 6.46
N LYS A 59 -13.36 -2.71 7.58
CA LYS A 59 -13.20 -1.25 7.59
C LYS A 59 -11.81 -0.85 7.10
N VAL A 60 -10.78 -1.59 7.52
CA VAL A 60 -9.39 -1.36 7.09
C VAL A 60 -9.23 -1.67 5.61
N ILE A 61 -9.72 -2.81 5.14
CA ILE A 61 -9.68 -3.17 3.71
C ILE A 61 -10.45 -2.15 2.87
N GLY A 62 -11.68 -1.77 3.29
CA GLY A 62 -12.47 -0.76 2.60
C GLY A 62 -11.76 0.60 2.54
N PHE A 63 -11.09 1.00 3.62
CA PHE A 63 -10.28 2.21 3.64
C PHE A 63 -9.09 2.13 2.68
N LEU A 64 -8.36 1.01 2.64
CA LEU A 64 -7.22 0.82 1.73
C LEU A 64 -7.66 0.83 0.26
N LEU A 65 -8.78 0.18 -0.07
CA LEU A 65 -9.35 0.22 -1.41
C LEU A 65 -9.79 1.64 -1.80
N GLY A 66 -10.45 2.36 -0.88
CA GLY A 66 -10.77 3.77 -1.08
C GLY A 66 -9.53 4.64 -1.29
N SER A 67 -8.47 4.37 -0.53
CA SER A 67 -7.17 5.04 -0.63
C SER A 67 -6.53 4.84 -2.01
N ILE A 68 -6.59 3.61 -2.53
CA ILE A 68 -6.17 3.29 -3.91
C ILE A 68 -6.96 4.10 -4.92
N LEU A 69 -8.30 4.12 -4.84
CA LEU A 69 -9.13 4.86 -5.80
C LEU A 69 -8.84 6.37 -5.77
N ILE A 70 -8.71 6.96 -4.58
CA ILE A 70 -8.36 8.39 -4.44
C ILE A 70 -6.98 8.66 -5.03
N SER A 71 -6.01 7.77 -4.80
CA SER A 71 -4.67 7.91 -5.36
C SER A 71 -4.67 7.79 -6.89
N MET A 72 -5.41 6.82 -7.44
CA MET A 72 -5.54 6.68 -8.89
C MET A 72 -6.18 7.93 -9.51
N LEU A 73 -7.20 8.52 -8.86
CA LEU A 73 -7.76 9.81 -9.29
C LEU A 73 -6.72 10.93 -9.24
N PHE A 74 -5.91 10.98 -8.19
CA PHE A 74 -4.83 11.96 -8.07
C PHE A 74 -3.85 11.82 -9.24
N TRP A 75 -3.33 10.62 -9.48
CA TRP A 75 -2.42 10.34 -10.61
C TRP A 75 -3.06 10.63 -11.97
N PHE A 76 -4.35 10.34 -12.14
CA PHE A 76 -5.07 10.64 -13.38
C PHE A 76 -5.11 12.15 -13.66
N LEU A 77 -5.23 12.99 -12.63
CA LEU A 77 -5.18 14.45 -12.78
C LEU A 77 -3.76 14.97 -13.05
N PHE A 78 -2.72 14.29 -12.54
CA PHE A 78 -1.33 14.66 -12.79
C PHE A 78 -0.87 14.33 -14.21
N GLU A 79 -1.36 13.24 -14.77
CA GLU A 79 -0.88 12.76 -16.06
C GLU A 79 -1.69 13.35 -17.22
N ARG A 80 -1.07 14.29 -17.92
CA ARG A 80 -1.70 15.06 -19.01
C ARG A 80 -1.79 14.24 -20.31
N GLY A 81 -2.68 13.25 -20.33
CA GLY A 81 -3.22 12.62 -21.54
C GLY A 81 -2.23 11.86 -22.43
N GLY A 82 -2.43 10.55 -22.57
CA GLY A 82 -1.69 9.68 -23.48
C GLY A 82 -1.93 8.21 -23.15
N TRP A 83 -1.55 7.27 -24.04
CA TRP A 83 -1.69 5.84 -23.77
C TRP A 83 -0.86 5.37 -22.56
N GLY A 84 0.30 6.00 -22.33
CA GLY A 84 1.12 5.77 -21.14
C GLY A 84 0.50 6.31 -19.83
N ALA A 85 -0.47 7.22 -19.92
CA ALA A 85 -1.11 7.81 -18.73
C ALA A 85 -1.90 6.77 -17.94
N SER A 86 -2.64 5.89 -18.62
CA SER A 86 -3.38 4.80 -17.95
C SER A 86 -2.44 3.83 -17.22
N ILE A 87 -1.28 3.53 -17.80
CA ILE A 87 -0.25 2.68 -17.19
C ILE A 87 0.33 3.38 -15.96
N ALA A 88 0.69 4.66 -16.07
CA ALA A 88 1.21 5.45 -14.97
C ALA A 88 0.20 5.59 -13.81
N VAL A 89 -1.10 5.71 -14.11
CA VAL A 89 -2.16 5.76 -13.08
C VAL A 89 -2.24 4.45 -12.30
N ILE A 90 -2.11 3.31 -12.97
CA ILE A 90 -2.14 2.00 -12.30
C ILE A 90 -0.85 1.78 -11.51
N TRP A 91 0.30 1.94 -12.16
CA TRP A 91 1.62 1.68 -11.57
C TRP A 91 2.02 2.66 -10.50
N GLY A 92 1.63 3.92 -10.61
CA GLY A 92 1.86 4.94 -9.58
C GLY A 92 0.75 4.96 -8.54
N GLY A 93 -0.51 4.95 -8.99
CA GLY A 93 -1.68 5.16 -8.12
C GLY A 93 -1.95 4.02 -7.15
N ILE A 94 -1.88 2.75 -7.59
CA ILE A 94 -2.13 1.60 -6.70
C ILE A 94 -1.13 1.54 -5.55
N PRO A 95 0.20 1.48 -5.79
CA PRO A 95 1.14 1.36 -4.68
C PRO A 95 1.19 2.61 -3.81
N SER A 96 1.11 3.81 -4.40
CA SER A 96 1.08 5.05 -3.61
C SER A 96 -0.17 5.15 -2.73
N GLY A 97 -1.33 4.73 -3.23
CA GLY A 97 -2.58 4.69 -2.47
C GLY A 97 -2.57 3.65 -1.36
N LEU A 98 -1.99 2.47 -1.60
CA LEU A 98 -1.83 1.44 -0.57
C LEU A 98 -0.88 1.91 0.55
N ILE A 99 0.29 2.45 0.19
CA ILE A 99 1.31 2.90 1.14
C ILE A 99 0.80 4.11 1.93
N SER A 100 0.21 5.10 1.26
CA SER A 100 -0.35 6.28 1.95
C SER A 100 -1.47 5.91 2.91
N GLY A 101 -2.32 4.95 2.51
CA GLY A 101 -3.38 4.42 3.37
C GLY A 101 -2.83 3.73 4.62
N ILE A 102 -1.82 2.88 4.49
CA ILE A 102 -1.15 2.22 5.62
C ILE A 102 -0.49 3.25 6.54
N LEU A 103 0.29 4.18 5.99
CA LEU A 103 0.96 5.23 6.77
C LEU A 103 -0.04 6.13 7.50
N PHE A 104 -1.16 6.47 6.85
CA PHE A 104 -2.23 7.23 7.49
C PHE A 104 -2.85 6.47 8.67
N LEU A 105 -3.14 5.18 8.52
CA LEU A 105 -3.70 4.37 9.61
C LEU A 105 -2.74 4.33 10.81
N ILE A 106 -1.44 4.14 10.55
CA ILE A 106 -0.39 4.15 11.58
C ILE A 106 -0.30 5.53 12.24
N GLY A 107 -0.16 6.60 11.45
CA GLY A 107 -0.04 7.97 11.95
C GLY A 107 -1.26 8.41 12.74
N ASN A 108 -2.46 8.09 12.27
CA ASN A 108 -3.70 8.40 12.96
C ASN A 108 -3.84 7.67 14.32
N TYR A 109 -3.31 6.44 14.42
CA TYR A 109 -3.25 5.71 15.68
C TYR A 109 -2.29 6.37 16.68
N TYR A 110 -1.06 6.67 16.26
CA TYR A 110 -0.03 7.26 17.14
C TYR A 110 -0.31 8.70 17.54
N LEU A 111 -0.79 9.53 16.60
CA LEU A 111 -1.07 10.94 16.85
C LEU A 111 -2.39 11.17 17.59
N LYS A 112 -3.17 10.11 17.85
CA LYS A 112 -4.46 10.16 18.58
C LYS A 112 -5.38 11.28 18.09
N LEU A 113 -5.35 11.55 16.78
CA LEU A 113 -6.09 12.65 16.15
C LEU A 113 -7.60 12.52 16.35
N GLY A 114 -8.07 11.32 16.71
CA GLY A 114 -9.46 11.05 17.03
C GLY A 114 -9.95 11.45 18.43
N GLU A 115 -9.06 11.86 19.35
CA GLU A 115 -9.42 12.22 20.74
C GLU A 115 -9.92 13.67 20.87
N LYS A 116 -9.46 14.59 20.00
CA LYS A 116 -9.88 16.01 20.03
C LYS A 116 -11.12 16.21 19.14
N LYS A 117 -12.25 16.65 19.73
CA LYS A 117 -13.54 16.78 19.02
C LYS A 117 -13.53 17.88 17.95
N GLU A 118 -12.83 18.99 18.18
CA GLU A 118 -12.78 20.10 17.23
C GLU A 118 -11.89 19.77 16.02
N TYR A 119 -12.49 19.83 14.84
CA TYR A 119 -11.84 19.63 13.53
C TYR A 119 -11.20 18.25 13.32
N LYS A 120 -11.64 17.22 14.04
CA LYS A 120 -11.13 15.84 13.93
C LYS A 120 -11.04 15.36 12.49
N TYR A 121 -12.16 15.39 11.76
CA TYR A 121 -12.24 14.89 10.40
C TYR A 121 -11.41 15.72 9.43
N LEU A 122 -11.39 17.04 9.59
CA LEU A 122 -10.58 17.93 8.75
C LEU A 122 -9.08 17.66 8.93
N LYS A 123 -8.61 17.50 10.17
CA LYS A 123 -7.21 17.17 10.46
C LYS A 123 -6.80 15.81 9.91
N GLN A 124 -7.67 14.81 10.05
CA GLN A 124 -7.45 13.48 9.48
C GLN A 124 -7.39 13.52 7.96
N LEU A 125 -8.30 14.26 7.32
CA LEU A 125 -8.31 14.43 5.87
C LEU A 125 -7.07 15.17 5.36
N LEU A 126 -6.67 16.26 6.01
CA LEU A 126 -5.45 17.00 5.67
C LEU A 126 -4.19 16.13 5.85
N LEU A 127 -4.08 15.37 6.94
CA LEU A 127 -2.97 14.45 7.14
C LEU A 127 -2.92 13.38 6.05
N TYR A 128 -4.07 12.79 5.70
CA TYR A 128 -4.15 11.80 4.65
C TYR A 128 -3.66 12.36 3.30
N PHE A 129 -4.19 13.52 2.88
CA PHE A 129 -3.76 14.15 1.63
C PHE A 129 -2.29 14.57 1.66
N PHE A 130 -1.78 15.02 2.80
CA PHE A 130 -0.37 15.35 2.98
C PHE A 130 0.53 14.13 2.79
N ILE A 131 0.18 13.00 3.42
CA ILE A 131 0.89 11.72 3.24
C ILE A 131 0.80 11.26 1.78
N LEU A 132 -0.39 11.30 1.19
CA LEU A 132 -0.60 10.88 -0.21
C LEU A 132 0.24 11.72 -1.17
N LEU A 133 0.32 13.04 -0.96
CA LEU A 133 1.16 13.95 -1.75
C LEU A 133 2.64 13.53 -1.66
N ILE A 134 3.17 13.34 -0.44
CA ILE A 134 4.57 12.94 -0.23
C ILE A 134 4.84 11.60 -0.92
N VAL A 135 4.02 10.59 -0.67
CA VAL A 135 4.20 9.25 -1.25
C VAL A 135 4.11 9.31 -2.78
N SER A 136 3.16 10.06 -3.34
CA SER A 136 3.02 10.19 -4.79
C SER A 136 4.23 10.88 -5.43
N VAL A 137 4.78 11.92 -4.79
CA VAL A 137 6.01 12.60 -5.24
C VAL A 137 7.20 11.64 -5.18
N LEU A 138 7.33 10.85 -4.11
CA LEU A 138 8.37 9.82 -4.00
C LEU A 138 8.24 8.75 -5.09
N PHE A 139 7.03 8.32 -5.45
CA PHE A 139 6.85 7.36 -6.55
C PHE A 139 7.14 7.97 -7.93
N ARG A 140 6.86 9.27 -8.10
CA ARG A 140 7.13 9.97 -9.37
C ARG A 140 8.61 10.21 -9.60
N TYR A 141 9.34 10.66 -8.58
CA TYR A 141 10.75 11.08 -8.71
C TYR A 141 11.75 10.16 -8.04
N GLY A 142 11.30 9.19 -7.23
CA GLY A 142 12.20 8.31 -6.49
C GLY A 142 13.01 7.36 -7.37
N GLY A 143 12.50 7.02 -8.56
CA GLY A 143 13.26 6.28 -9.57
C GLY A 143 14.45 7.10 -10.07
N ASP A 144 14.23 8.36 -10.42
CA ASP A 144 15.26 9.28 -10.90
C ASP A 144 16.32 9.54 -9.83
N TRP A 145 15.91 9.72 -8.56
CA TRP A 145 16.85 9.90 -7.44
C TRP A 145 17.73 8.68 -7.19
N TYR A 146 17.22 7.46 -7.39
CA TYR A 146 18.04 6.26 -7.29
C TYR A 146 19.10 6.21 -8.40
N TYR A 147 18.75 6.57 -9.63
CA TYR A 147 19.70 6.65 -10.73
C TYR A 147 20.76 7.73 -10.50
N ASP A 148 20.36 8.93 -10.07
CA ASP A 148 21.30 10.04 -9.84
C ASP A 148 22.27 9.78 -8.66
N VAL A 149 21.83 9.11 -7.60
CA VAL A 149 22.66 8.89 -6.40
C VAL A 149 23.59 7.67 -6.53
N PHE A 150 23.18 6.64 -7.26
CA PHE A 150 23.91 5.37 -7.30
C PHE A 150 24.57 5.06 -8.66
N GLN A 151 24.31 5.86 -9.70
CA GLN A 151 24.95 5.73 -11.02
C GLN A 151 25.70 7.00 -11.47
N SER A 152 25.95 7.96 -10.57
CA SER A 152 26.86 9.10 -10.82
C SER A 152 28.31 8.81 -10.40
#